data_AF-A0A7K6UBS9-F1
#
_entry.id   AF-A0A7K6UBS9-F1
#
_cell.length_a   1.000
_cell.length_b   1.000
_cell.length_c   1.000
_cell.angle_alpha   90.00
_cell.angle_beta   90.00
_cell.angle_gamma   90.00
#
_symmetry.space_group_name_H-M   'P 1'
#
loop_
_entity.id
_entity.type
_entity.pdbx_description
1 polymer ?
#
loop_
_entity_poly.entity_id
_entity_poly.type
_entity_poly.pdbx_seq_one_letter_code
_entity_poly.pdbx_strand_id
1 'polypeptide(L)'
;KKDVPVANFIMHEIHCSRNIAVCRYCSESIPKSEMKNHIESDHVQVTCKCQMKLEKSLLKDHEVSACPLRPALCQYCDIQLTFSKLQDHEIYCGARTERCGSCGHNVMVKDLKEHPRVCG
;
A
#
# COMPACT_ATOMS: atom_id res chain seq x y z
N LYS A 1 -5.60 -19.16 19.96
CA LYS A 1 -5.85 -19.68 21.32
C LYS A 1 -7.00 -20.67 21.24
N LYS A 2 -6.77 -21.97 21.46
CA LYS A 2 -7.85 -22.94 21.60
C LYS A 2 -8.15 -23.07 23.10
N ASP A 3 -9.43 -23.02 23.46
CA ASP A 3 -9.89 -23.24 24.82
C ASP A 3 -9.56 -24.68 25.23
N VAL A 4 -8.66 -24.85 26.19
CA VAL A 4 -8.26 -26.16 26.70
C VAL A 4 -8.79 -26.30 28.13
N PRO A 5 -9.53 -27.37 28.45
CA PRO A 5 -10.00 -27.64 29.81
C PRO A 5 -8.83 -27.65 30.81
N VAL A 6 -9.02 -27.00 31.95
CA VAL A 6 -8.01 -26.80 33.02
C VAL A 6 -7.31 -28.10 33.43
N ALA A 7 -8.03 -29.23 33.44
CA ALA A 7 -7.49 -30.54 33.80
C ALA A 7 -6.35 -31.04 32.88
N ASN A 8 -6.36 -30.62 31.61
CA ASN A 8 -5.36 -31.03 30.62
C ASN A 8 -4.36 -29.92 30.29
N PHE A 9 -4.39 -28.81 31.03
CA PHE A 9 -3.55 -27.64 30.77
C PHE A 9 -2.06 -27.97 30.90
N ILE A 10 -1.65 -28.77 31.91
CA ILE A 10 -0.25 -29.18 32.09
C ILE A 10 0.25 -30.03 30.91
N MET A 11 -0.54 -31.00 30.44
CA MET A 11 -0.17 -31.82 29.27
C MET A 11 -0.21 -31.02 27.97
N HIS A 12 -1.19 -30.13 27.81
CA HIS A 12 -1.27 -29.21 26.68
C HIS A 12 -0.08 -28.26 26.69
N GLU A 13 0.34 -27.71 27.82
CA GLU A 13 1.47 -26.78 27.95
C GLU A 13 2.80 -27.46 27.58
N ILE A 14 3.01 -28.71 28.00
CA ILE A 14 4.18 -29.51 27.60
C ILE A 14 4.13 -29.84 26.09
N HIS A 15 2.98 -30.22 25.55
CA HIS A 15 2.81 -30.46 24.10
C HIS A 15 2.93 -29.17 23.28
N CYS A 16 2.41 -28.06 23.79
CA CYS A 16 2.39 -26.74 23.19
C CYS A 16 3.81 -26.17 23.17
N SER A 17 4.54 -26.21 24.28
CA SER A 17 5.96 -25.80 24.33
C SER A 17 6.87 -26.66 23.45
N ARG A 18 6.59 -27.96 23.30
CA ARG A 18 7.39 -28.85 22.44
C ARG A 18 7.04 -28.73 20.96
N ASN A 19 5.78 -28.44 20.63
CA ASN A 19 5.25 -28.48 19.28
C ASN A 19 4.94 -27.10 18.67
N ILE A 20 5.05 -26.01 19.43
CA ILE A 20 4.95 -24.63 18.91
C ILE A 20 6.35 -24.07 18.72
N ALA A 21 6.57 -23.40 17.59
CA ALA A 21 7.75 -22.64 17.29
C ALA A 21 7.36 -21.18 17.04
N VAL A 22 8.26 -20.27 17.38
CA VAL A 22 8.08 -18.83 17.11
C VAL A 22 8.60 -18.54 15.71
N CYS A 23 7.78 -17.90 14.87
CA CYS A 23 8.18 -17.48 13.54
C CYS A 23 9.26 -16.40 13.64
N ARG A 24 10.35 -16.51 12.88
CA ARG A 24 11.45 -15.52 12.92
C ARG A 24 11.12 -14.21 12.20
N TYR A 25 10.07 -14.20 11.37
CA TYR A 25 9.68 -13.06 10.56
C TYR A 25 8.64 -12.18 11.29
N CYS A 26 7.58 -12.78 11.84
CA CYS A 26 6.52 -12.05 12.57
C CYS A 26 6.52 -12.25 14.10
N SER A 27 7.38 -13.12 14.64
CA SER A 27 7.39 -13.49 16.08
C SER A 27 6.10 -14.12 16.60
N GLU A 28 5.23 -14.63 15.72
CA GLU A 28 4.04 -15.36 16.13
C GLU A 28 4.34 -16.81 16.53
N SER A 29 3.61 -17.29 17.52
CA SER A 29 3.69 -18.67 18.02
C SER A 29 2.86 -19.60 17.16
N ILE A 30 3.50 -20.35 16.26
CA ILE A 30 2.86 -21.23 15.28
C ILE A 30 3.25 -22.70 15.54
N PRO A 31 2.34 -23.67 15.45
CA PRO A 31 2.70 -25.09 15.54
C PRO A 31 3.77 -25.45 14.50
N LYS A 32 4.80 -26.22 14.88
CA LYS A 32 5.89 -26.66 13.99
C LYS A 32 5.36 -27.36 12.73
N SER A 33 4.27 -28.12 12.86
CA SER A 33 3.59 -28.75 11.74
C SER A 33 3.05 -27.74 10.72
N GLU A 34 2.57 -26.59 11.20
CA GLU A 34 1.98 -25.52 10.39
C GLU A 34 2.98 -24.43 10.01
N MET A 35 4.17 -24.39 10.63
CA MET A 35 5.19 -23.37 10.39
C MET A 35 5.57 -23.26 8.91
N LYS A 36 5.69 -24.41 8.23
CA LYS A 36 5.98 -24.45 6.80
C LYS A 36 4.87 -23.80 5.97
N ASN A 37 3.61 -24.12 6.28
CA ASN A 37 2.44 -23.53 5.61
C ASN A 37 2.35 -22.02 5.88
N HIS A 38 2.58 -21.58 7.13
CA HIS A 38 2.62 -20.17 7.50
C HIS A 38 3.69 -19.40 6.71
N ILE A 39 4.91 -19.92 6.62
CA ILE A 39 5.98 -19.28 5.84
C ILE A 39 5.62 -19.23 4.34
N GLU A 40 5.09 -20.31 3.78
CA GLU A 40 4.68 -20.37 2.36
C GLU A 40 3.44 -19.51 2.04
N SER A 41 2.58 -19.26 3.02
CA SER A 41 1.34 -18.50 2.82
C SER A 41 1.52 -17.01 3.09
N ASP A 42 2.27 -16.66 4.15
CA ASP A 42 2.36 -15.32 4.74
C ASP A 42 3.71 -14.64 4.43
N HIS A 43 4.81 -15.36 4.66
CA HIS A 43 6.19 -14.86 4.48
C HIS A 43 6.81 -15.20 3.13
N VAL A 44 6.02 -15.72 2.19
CA VAL A 44 6.52 -15.99 0.85
C VAL A 44 6.89 -14.67 0.17
N GLN A 45 8.11 -14.61 -0.36
CA GLN A 45 8.54 -13.47 -1.14
C GLN A 45 7.84 -13.48 -2.50
N VAL A 46 7.11 -12.41 -2.77
CA VAL A 46 6.42 -12.16 -4.01
C VAL A 46 7.00 -10.92 -4.69
N THR A 47 7.01 -10.94 -6.02
CA THR A 47 7.45 -9.80 -6.82
C THR A 47 6.24 -8.96 -7.17
N CYS A 48 6.23 -7.70 -6.73
CA CYS A 48 5.19 -6.75 -7.13
C CYS A 48 5.38 -6.33 -8.60
N LYS A 49 4.31 -5.80 -9.22
CA LYS A 49 4.34 -5.23 -10.57
C LYS A 49 5.42 -4.15 -10.75
N CYS A 50 5.80 -3.47 -9.67
CA CYS A 50 6.89 -2.50 -9.62
C CYS A 50 8.30 -3.11 -9.62
N GLN A 51 8.44 -4.43 -9.78
CA GLN A 51 9.70 -5.21 -9.74
C GLN A 51 10.37 -5.28 -8.36
N MET A 52 9.75 -4.75 -7.30
CA MET A 52 10.23 -4.94 -5.92
C MET A 52 9.83 -6.30 -5.38
N LYS A 53 10.71 -6.93 -4.60
CA LYS A 53 10.44 -8.16 -3.86
C LYS A 53 10.03 -7.82 -2.44
N LEU A 54 8.89 -8.33 -2.00
CA LEU A 54 8.36 -8.13 -0.66
C LEU A 54 7.58 -9.36 -0.20
N GLU A 55 7.30 -9.44 1.10
CA GLU A 55 6.49 -10.51 1.66
C GLU A 55 5.04 -10.37 1.20
N LYS A 56 4.37 -11.50 0.98
CA LYS A 56 2.98 -11.54 0.51
C LYS A 56 2.02 -10.81 1.45
N SER A 57 2.27 -10.86 2.77
CA SER A 57 1.51 -10.09 3.76
C SER A 57 1.66 -8.58 3.58
N LEU A 58 2.85 -8.12 3.20
CA LEU A 58 3.14 -6.71 2.94
C LEU A 58 2.72 -6.26 1.54
N LEU A 59 2.53 -7.19 0.59
CA LEU A 59 2.16 -6.86 -0.79
C LEU A 59 0.88 -6.03 -0.87
N LYS A 60 -0.13 -6.39 -0.07
CA LYS A 60 -1.42 -5.67 -0.05
C LYS A 60 -1.26 -4.23 0.44
N ASP A 61 -0.50 -4.03 1.51
CA ASP A 61 -0.23 -2.68 2.02
C ASP A 61 0.57 -1.88 0.99
N HIS A 62 1.63 -2.49 0.44
CA HIS A 62 2.47 -1.86 -0.57
C HIS A 62 1.67 -1.41 -1.80
N GLU A 63 0.79 -2.26 -2.36
CA GLU A 63 -0.01 -1.89 -3.55
C GLU A 63 -0.89 -0.65 -3.33
N VAL A 64 -1.29 -0.37 -2.09
CA VAL A 64 -2.15 0.76 -1.72
C VAL A 64 -1.33 1.99 -1.31
N SER A 65 -0.31 1.80 -0.47
CA SER A 65 0.39 2.90 0.22
C SER A 65 1.70 3.28 -0.47
N ALA A 66 2.53 2.29 -0.82
CA ALA A 66 3.95 2.48 -1.11
C ALA A 66 4.33 2.20 -2.57
N CYS A 67 3.47 1.53 -3.33
CA CYS A 67 3.81 1.08 -4.68
C CYS A 67 3.93 2.29 -5.61
N PRO A 68 5.08 2.48 -6.29
CA PRO A 68 5.25 3.59 -7.24
C PRO A 68 4.39 3.41 -8.49
N LEU A 69 3.87 2.21 -8.74
CA LEU A 69 2.93 1.93 -9.82
C LEU A 69 1.47 1.98 -9.37
N ARG A 70 1.18 2.39 -8.12
CA ARG A 70 -0.20 2.53 -7.66
C ARG A 70 -0.95 3.52 -8.58
N PRO A 71 -2.21 3.22 -8.92
CA PRO A 71 -3.04 4.14 -9.70
C PRO A 71 -3.36 5.38 -8.86
N ALA A 72 -3.11 6.56 -9.42
CA ALA A 72 -3.38 7.83 -8.81
C ALA A 72 -3.96 8.81 -9.85
N LEU A 73 -4.89 9.65 -9.42
CA LEU A 73 -5.60 10.59 -10.28
C LEU A 73 -4.88 11.95 -10.30
N CYS A 74 -4.80 12.57 -11.48
CA CYS A 74 -4.33 13.93 -11.61
C CYS A 74 -5.33 14.92 -11.04
N GLN A 75 -4.90 15.80 -10.13
CA GLN A 75 -5.76 16.84 -9.54
C GLN A 75 -6.21 17.94 -10.51
N TYR A 76 -5.64 17.97 -11.72
CA TYR A 76 -5.87 19.01 -12.72
C TYR A 76 -6.75 18.55 -13.90
N CYS A 77 -6.71 17.26 -14.24
CA CYS A 77 -7.49 16.72 -15.38
C CYS A 77 -8.16 15.37 -15.08
N ASP A 78 -8.10 14.89 -13.83
CA ASP A 78 -8.76 13.68 -13.34
C ASP A 78 -8.40 12.38 -14.08
N ILE A 79 -7.29 12.39 -14.83
CA ILE A 79 -6.80 11.18 -15.52
C ILE A 79 -6.10 10.24 -14.54
N GLN A 80 -6.35 8.94 -14.68
CA GLN A 80 -5.70 7.89 -13.88
C GLN A 80 -4.36 7.49 -14.48
N LEU A 81 -3.29 7.66 -13.71
CA LEU A 81 -1.91 7.33 -14.09
C LEU A 81 -1.21 6.56 -12.96
N THR A 82 -0.04 6.01 -13.24
CA THR A 82 0.81 5.43 -12.19
C THR A 82 1.46 6.55 -11.37
N PHE A 83 1.58 6.39 -10.05
CA PHE A 83 2.18 7.41 -9.17
C PHE A 83 3.57 7.89 -9.67
N SER A 84 4.39 7.00 -10.22
CA SER A 84 5.67 7.33 -10.84
C SER A 84 5.60 8.29 -12.03
N LYS A 85 4.52 8.21 -12.82
CA LYS A 85 4.29 9.09 -13.99
C LYS A 85 3.40 10.28 -13.64
N LEU A 86 2.65 10.19 -12.56
CA LEU A 86 1.75 11.23 -12.10
C LEU A 86 2.53 12.50 -11.79
N GLN A 87 3.69 12.41 -11.14
CA GLN A 87 4.51 13.58 -10.81
C GLN A 87 4.91 14.39 -12.05
N ASP A 88 5.45 13.73 -13.07
CA ASP A 88 5.81 14.36 -14.35
C ASP A 88 4.57 14.97 -15.04
N HIS A 89 3.48 14.21 -15.04
CA HIS A 89 2.21 14.66 -15.60
C HIS A 89 1.64 15.87 -14.84
N GLU A 90 1.71 15.94 -13.51
CA GLU A 90 1.21 17.07 -12.73
C GLU A 90 2.01 18.34 -12.99
N ILE A 91 3.32 18.22 -13.22
CA ILE A 91 4.17 19.35 -13.63
C ILE A 91 3.70 19.90 -14.98
N TYR A 92 3.54 19.02 -15.97
CA TYR A 92 3.05 19.41 -17.29
C TYR A 92 1.60 19.92 -17.26
N CYS A 93 0.70 19.15 -16.66
CA CYS A 93 -0.73 19.42 -16.60
C CYS A 93 -1.05 20.67 -15.77
N GLY A 94 -0.29 20.94 -14.71
CA GLY A 94 -0.41 22.17 -13.93
C GLY A 94 0.14 23.40 -14.66
N ALA A 95 1.16 23.23 -15.51
CA ALA A 95 1.70 24.30 -16.35
C ALA A 95 0.87 24.58 -17.62
N ARG A 96 -0.03 23.68 -18.01
CA ARG A 96 -1.02 23.95 -19.06
C ARG A 96 -1.81 25.20 -18.69
N THR A 97 -2.09 26.03 -19.69
CA THR A 97 -2.94 27.20 -19.51
C THR A 97 -4.32 26.93 -20.07
N GLU A 98 -5.33 27.34 -19.32
CA GLU A 98 -6.73 27.32 -19.73
C GLU A 98 -7.26 28.74 -19.76
N ARG A 99 -8.25 28.98 -20.61
CA ARG A 99 -8.80 30.30 -20.80
C ARG A 99 -9.79 30.61 -19.70
N CYS A 100 -9.58 31.71 -18.98
CA CYS A 100 -10.51 32.18 -17.98
C CYS A 100 -11.81 32.65 -18.65
N GLY A 101 -12.95 32.10 -18.22
CA GLY A 101 -14.26 32.49 -18.75
C GLY A 101 -14.66 33.94 -18.45
N SER A 102 -14.08 34.54 -17.41
CA SER A 102 -14.41 35.90 -16.96
C SER A 102 -13.59 36.98 -17.64
N CYS A 103 -12.26 36.85 -17.67
CA CYS A 103 -11.35 37.86 -18.24
C CYS A 103 -10.77 37.46 -19.61
N GLY A 104 -10.99 36.23 -20.08
CA GLY A 104 -10.50 35.75 -21.38
C GLY A 104 -9.00 35.49 -21.46
N HIS A 105 -8.23 35.74 -20.39
CA HIS A 105 -6.79 35.48 -20.31
C HIS A 105 -6.47 33.98 -20.13
N ASN A 106 -5.31 33.57 -20.61
CA ASN A 106 -4.79 32.22 -20.41
C ASN A 106 -4.10 32.15 -19.04
N VAL A 107 -4.59 31.25 -18.18
CA VAL A 107 -4.15 31.10 -16.80
C VAL A 107 -3.72 29.66 -16.60
N MET A 108 -2.59 29.44 -15.93
CA MET A 108 -2.12 28.08 -15.66
C MET A 108 -3.14 27.32 -14.80
N VAL A 109 -3.36 26.03 -15.08
CA VAL A 109 -4.36 25.22 -14.37
C VAL A 109 -4.09 25.18 -12.86
N LYS A 110 -2.82 25.15 -12.45
CA LYS A 110 -2.43 25.25 -11.04
C LYS A 110 -2.83 26.58 -10.40
N ASP A 111 -2.81 27.67 -11.17
CA ASP A 111 -3.08 29.03 -10.73
C ASP A 111 -4.56 29.40 -10.87
N LEU A 112 -5.38 28.61 -11.58
CA LEU A 112 -6.82 28.85 -11.74
C LEU A 112 -7.57 28.98 -10.40
N LYS A 113 -7.11 28.25 -9.36
CA LYS A 113 -7.70 28.32 -8.02
C LYS A 113 -7.48 29.69 -7.35
N GLU A 114 -6.35 30.34 -7.63
CA GLU A 114 -5.96 31.62 -7.04
C GLU A 114 -6.33 32.81 -7.95
N HIS A 115 -6.40 32.58 -9.26
CA HIS A 115 -6.75 33.55 -10.29
C HIS A 115 -8.00 34.39 -10.05
N PRO A 116 -9.14 33.89 -9.52
CA PRO A 116 -10.31 34.74 -9.27
C PRO A 116 -10.03 35.94 -8.35
N ARG A 117 -8.97 35.91 -7.54
CA ARG A 117 -8.56 37.06 -6.71
C ARG A 117 -7.90 38.19 -7.49
N VAL A 118 -7.34 37.88 -8.66
CA VAL A 118 -6.61 38.80 -9.53
C VAL A 118 -7.23 38.88 -10.92
N CYS A 119 -8.44 38.36 -11.07
CA CYS A 119 -9.18 38.31 -12.33
C CYS A 119 -9.75 39.71 -12.63
N GLY A 120 -9.26 40.33 -13.70
CA GLY A 120 -9.63 41.67 -14.16
C GLY A 120 -9.54 41.79 -15.68
#